data_AF-A0A954KK96-F1
#
_entry.id   AF-A0A954KK96-F1
#
_cell.length_a   1.000
_cell.length_b   1.000
_cell.length_c   1.000
_cell.angle_alpha   90.00
_cell.angle_beta   90.00
_cell.angle_gamma   90.00
#
_symmetry.space_group_name_H-M   'P 1'
#
loop_
_entity.id
_entity.type
_entity.pdbx_description
1 polymer ?
#
loop_
_entity_poly.entity_id
_entity_poly.type
_entity_poly.pdbx_seq_one_letter_code
_entity_poly.pdbx_strand_id
1 'polypeptide(L)'
;QVKANYLASPPLVVAYALAGTTNIDLVNDPLGKDPSGKPVYLKDIWPSRQEVNQALADGMDAKMFVDEYGHATQGPPEWQAISGAEGDIYQWVEKSTYVQEPPFFVDMPKVPAPIQAIQGARVLVSVGDSVTTDHISPAGAIKADSPAGLFLQANGVKPADFNSYGSRRGNDRVMTRGTFANIRLKNLLCPG
;
A
#
# COMPACT_ATOMS: atom_id res chain seq x y z
N GLN A 1 -5.75 10.85 -12.85
CA GLN A 1 -6.14 10.28 -11.54
C GLN A 1 -7.41 9.48 -11.74
N VAL A 2 -7.45 8.22 -11.30
CA VAL A 2 -8.69 7.41 -11.32
C VAL A 2 -9.63 7.92 -10.23
N LYS A 3 -10.85 8.34 -10.61
CA LYS A 3 -11.84 8.92 -9.69
C LYS A 3 -12.83 7.90 -9.12
N ALA A 4 -13.08 6.82 -9.86
CA ALA A 4 -14.00 5.76 -9.46
C ALA A 4 -13.25 4.42 -9.48
N ASN A 5 -13.38 3.66 -8.39
CA ASN A 5 -12.82 2.31 -8.26
C ASN A 5 -13.94 1.38 -7.84
N TYR A 6 -14.04 0.22 -8.48
CA TYR A 6 -15.08 -0.78 -8.20
C TYR A 6 -14.41 -2.07 -7.77
N LEU A 7 -14.94 -2.70 -6.71
CA LEU A 7 -14.57 -4.06 -6.34
C LEU A 7 -15.33 -5.02 -7.24
N ALA A 8 -14.62 -5.96 -7.86
CA ALA A 8 -15.18 -6.95 -8.77
C ALA A 8 -14.43 -8.28 -8.63
N SER A 9 -15.06 -9.37 -9.06
CA SER A 9 -14.39 -10.66 -9.15
C SER A 9 -13.28 -10.61 -10.20
N PRO A 10 -12.22 -11.44 -10.09
CA PRO A 10 -11.14 -11.49 -11.08
C PRO A 10 -11.61 -11.58 -12.55
N PRO A 11 -12.57 -12.44 -12.94
CA PRO A 11 -13.04 -12.49 -14.33
C PRO A 11 -13.79 -11.21 -14.76
N LEU A 12 -14.48 -10.51 -13.85
CA LEU A 12 -15.09 -9.22 -14.18
C LEU A 12 -14.06 -8.12 -14.41
N VAL A 13 -12.92 -8.15 -13.71
CA VAL A 13 -11.81 -7.22 -13.97
C VAL A 13 -11.31 -7.38 -15.41
N VAL A 14 -11.15 -8.64 -15.87
CA VAL A 14 -10.76 -8.93 -17.26
C VAL A 14 -11.84 -8.47 -18.24
N ALA A 15 -13.12 -8.75 -17.97
CA ALA A 15 -14.22 -8.34 -18.84
C ALA A 15 -14.28 -6.81 -19.03
N TYR A 16 -14.17 -6.02 -17.96
CA TYR A 16 -14.13 -4.56 -18.06
C TYR A 16 -12.86 -4.04 -18.72
N ALA A 17 -11.72 -4.73 -18.56
CA ALA A 17 -10.49 -4.39 -19.26
C ALA A 17 -10.61 -4.62 -20.78
N LEU A 18 -11.26 -5.71 -21.19
CA LEU A 18 -11.56 -6.01 -22.60
C LEU A 18 -12.53 -4.97 -23.19
N ALA A 19 -13.59 -4.62 -22.46
CA ALA A 19 -14.54 -3.60 -22.88
C ALA A 19 -13.93 -2.18 -22.90
N GLY A 20 -12.87 -1.94 -22.13
CA GLY A 20 -12.21 -0.65 -22.00
C GLY A 20 -13.01 0.43 -21.26
N THR A 21 -14.17 0.06 -20.68
CA THR A 21 -15.06 0.97 -19.96
C THR A 21 -15.91 0.21 -18.95
N THR A 22 -16.27 0.85 -17.84
CA THR A 22 -17.30 0.35 -16.91
C THR A 22 -18.70 0.83 -17.27
N ASN A 23 -18.83 1.75 -18.22
CA ASN A 23 -20.11 2.24 -18.72
C ASN A 23 -20.55 1.41 -19.93
N ILE A 24 -20.89 0.15 -19.69
CA ILE A 24 -21.30 -0.85 -20.69
C ILE A 24 -22.37 -1.74 -20.08
N ASP A 25 -23.38 -2.13 -20.87
CA ASP A 25 -24.30 -3.20 -20.49
C ASP A 25 -23.70 -4.55 -20.89
N LEU A 26 -22.97 -5.18 -19.98
CA LEU A 26 -22.31 -6.47 -20.23
C LEU A 26 -23.26 -7.61 -20.66
N VAL A 27 -24.57 -7.46 -20.47
CA VAL A 27 -25.57 -8.44 -20.90
C VAL A 27 -25.91 -8.28 -22.38
N ASN A 28 -26.03 -7.03 -22.85
CA ASN A 28 -26.59 -6.71 -24.15
C ASN A 28 -25.58 -6.13 -25.16
N ASP A 29 -24.46 -5.59 -24.68
CA ASP A 29 -23.41 -5.00 -25.51
C ASP A 29 -22.28 -6.02 -25.78
N PRO A 30 -21.73 -6.07 -27.00
CA PRO A 30 -20.56 -6.88 -27.28
C PRO A 30 -19.31 -6.30 -26.64
N LEU A 31 -18.42 -7.16 -26.14
CA LEU A 31 -17.09 -6.77 -25.64
C LEU A 31 -16.14 -6.38 -26.77
N GLY A 32 -16.38 -6.90 -27.97
CA GLY A 32 -15.56 -6.67 -29.14
C GLY A 32 -16.04 -7.47 -30.34
N LYS A 33 -15.17 -7.59 -31.34
CA LYS A 33 -15.40 -8.42 -32.52
C LYS A 33 -14.30 -9.47 -32.65
N ASP A 34 -14.67 -10.65 -33.12
CA ASP A 34 -13.71 -11.68 -33.49
C ASP A 34 -12.98 -11.32 -34.82
N PRO A 35 -11.98 -12.11 -35.25
CA PRO A 35 -11.27 -11.86 -36.52
C PRO A 35 -12.16 -11.90 -37.78
N SER A 36 -13.34 -12.50 -37.71
CA SER A 36 -14.33 -12.52 -38.79
C SER A 36 -15.30 -11.32 -38.75
N GLY A 37 -15.18 -10.46 -37.74
CA GLY A 37 -16.01 -9.28 -37.52
C GLY A 37 -17.30 -9.56 -36.75
N LYS A 38 -17.52 -10.79 -36.27
CA LYS A 38 -18.72 -11.17 -35.50
C LYS A 38 -18.65 -10.57 -34.09
N PRO A 39 -19.75 -9.99 -33.56
CA PRO A 39 -19.78 -9.50 -32.18
C PRO A 39 -19.59 -10.65 -31.18
N VAL A 40 -18.73 -10.44 -30.20
CA VAL A 40 -18.48 -11.36 -29.07
C VAL A 40 -19.02 -10.72 -27.81
N TYR A 41 -19.91 -11.43 -27.12
CA TYR A 41 -20.56 -10.99 -25.88
C TYR A 41 -19.89 -11.63 -24.67
N LEU A 42 -20.13 -11.09 -23.48
CA LEU A 42 -19.59 -11.67 -22.24
C LEU A 42 -19.97 -13.15 -22.08
N LYS A 43 -21.24 -13.49 -22.36
CA LYS A 43 -21.74 -14.88 -22.29
C LYS A 43 -21.01 -15.86 -23.21
N ASP A 44 -20.37 -15.38 -24.28
CA ASP A 44 -19.67 -16.24 -25.24
C ASP A 44 -18.30 -16.68 -24.71
N ILE A 45 -17.74 -15.96 -23.74
CA ILE A 45 -16.40 -16.20 -23.17
C ILE A 45 -16.42 -16.44 -21.66
N TRP A 46 -17.58 -16.33 -21.01
CA TRP A 46 -17.69 -16.50 -19.57
C TRP A 46 -17.65 -17.99 -19.21
N PRO A 47 -16.68 -18.43 -18.39
CA PRO A 47 -16.56 -19.84 -18.07
C PRO A 47 -17.72 -20.30 -17.17
N SER A 48 -18.24 -21.47 -17.48
CA SER A 48 -19.20 -22.16 -16.63
C SER A 48 -18.53 -22.65 -15.34
N ARG A 49 -19.34 -22.89 -14.30
CA ARG A 49 -18.82 -23.50 -13.05
C ARG A 49 -18.18 -24.86 -13.29
N GLN A 50 -18.66 -25.63 -14.26
CA GLN A 50 -18.12 -26.93 -14.58
C GLN A 50 -16.73 -26.81 -15.21
N GLU A 51 -16.54 -25.91 -16.17
CA GLU A 51 -15.23 -25.64 -16.77
C GLU A 51 -14.21 -25.15 -15.73
N VAL A 52 -14.64 -24.27 -14.81
CA VAL A 52 -13.77 -23.81 -13.71
C VAL A 52 -13.39 -24.97 -12.78
N ASN A 53 -14.36 -25.79 -12.37
CA ASN A 53 -14.07 -26.92 -11.48
C ASN A 53 -13.17 -27.97 -12.15
N GLN A 54 -13.35 -28.21 -13.46
CA GLN A 54 -12.50 -29.11 -14.22
C GLN A 54 -11.08 -28.56 -14.31
N ALA A 55 -10.92 -27.28 -14.65
CA ALA A 55 -9.61 -26.64 -14.70
C ALA A 55 -8.90 -26.64 -13.33
N LEU A 56 -9.64 -26.51 -12.23
CA LEU A 56 -9.08 -26.65 -10.87
C LEU A 56 -8.64 -28.08 -10.58
N ALA A 57 -9.44 -29.08 -10.95
CA ALA A 57 -9.09 -30.48 -10.76
C ALA A 57 -7.85 -30.90 -11.59
N ASP A 58 -7.73 -30.36 -12.80
CA ASP A 58 -6.62 -30.64 -13.70
C ASP A 58 -5.36 -29.81 -13.37
N GLY A 59 -5.54 -28.62 -12.81
CA GLY A 59 -4.49 -27.62 -12.60
C GLY A 59 -3.95 -27.52 -11.17
N MET A 60 -4.54 -28.23 -10.20
CA MET A 60 -4.06 -28.24 -8.81
C MET A 60 -3.64 -29.63 -8.37
N ASP A 61 -2.37 -29.77 -7.99
CA ASP A 61 -1.81 -30.96 -7.37
C ASP A 61 -1.26 -30.62 -5.97
N ALA A 62 -1.46 -31.51 -5.00
CA ALA A 62 -0.86 -31.41 -3.67
C ALA A 62 0.66 -31.23 -3.73
N LYS A 63 1.33 -31.82 -4.73
CA LYS A 63 2.76 -31.62 -4.95
C LYS A 63 3.14 -30.16 -5.17
N MET A 64 2.32 -29.38 -5.89
CA MET A 64 2.58 -27.95 -6.12
C MET A 64 2.65 -27.20 -4.80
N PHE A 65 1.77 -27.51 -3.85
CA PHE A 65 1.81 -26.90 -2.51
C PHE A 65 3.07 -27.32 -1.75
N VAL A 66 3.42 -28.60 -1.77
CA VAL A 66 4.64 -29.08 -1.10
C VAL A 66 5.89 -28.40 -1.67
N ASP A 67 5.97 -28.28 -2.98
CA ASP A 67 7.11 -27.67 -3.67
C ASP A 67 7.19 -26.16 -3.37
N GLU A 68 6.10 -25.41 -3.54
CA GLU A 68 6.08 -23.95 -3.29
C GLU A 68 6.37 -23.61 -1.83
N TYR A 69 5.75 -24.31 -0.87
CA TYR A 69 5.97 -24.05 0.55
C TYR A 69 7.30 -24.61 1.07
N GLY A 70 7.84 -25.68 0.44
CA GLY A 70 9.13 -26.25 0.79
C GLY A 70 10.30 -25.28 0.58
N HIS A 71 10.14 -24.32 -0.33
CA HIS A 71 11.15 -23.31 -0.66
C HIS A 71 10.78 -21.89 -0.24
N ALA A 72 9.63 -21.69 0.42
CA ALA A 72 9.10 -20.36 0.74
C ALA A 72 10.06 -19.46 1.55
N THR A 73 10.96 -20.05 2.34
CA THR A 73 11.95 -19.32 3.15
C THR A 73 13.29 -19.09 2.46
N GLN A 74 13.56 -19.78 1.34
CA GLN A 74 14.86 -19.67 0.67
C GLN A 74 15.01 -18.34 -0.05
N GLY A 75 13.92 -17.85 -0.66
CA GLY A 75 13.94 -16.64 -1.48
C GLY A 75 14.88 -16.74 -2.70
N PRO A 76 14.90 -15.72 -3.55
CA PRO A 76 15.78 -15.67 -4.71
C PRO A 76 17.26 -15.41 -4.31
N PRO A 77 18.24 -15.59 -5.21
CA PRO A 77 19.66 -15.39 -4.90
C PRO A 77 19.98 -14.03 -4.26
N GLU A 78 19.26 -12.97 -4.65
CA GLU A 78 19.41 -11.63 -4.10
C GLU A 78 19.03 -11.57 -2.61
N TRP A 79 18.02 -12.32 -2.18
CA TRP A 79 17.63 -12.43 -0.77
C TRP A 79 18.71 -13.17 0.04
N GLN A 80 19.23 -14.26 -0.52
CA GLN A 80 20.28 -15.07 0.11
C GLN A 80 21.63 -14.32 0.19
N ALA A 81 21.86 -13.38 -0.72
CA ALA A 81 23.06 -12.55 -0.77
C ALA A 81 23.06 -11.39 0.25
N ILE A 82 21.94 -11.13 0.93
CA ILE A 82 21.87 -10.10 1.98
C ILE A 82 22.69 -10.58 3.18
N SER A 83 23.78 -9.89 3.48
CA SER A 83 24.52 -10.08 4.72
C SER A 83 23.87 -9.31 5.87
N GLY A 84 23.63 -10.01 6.98
CA GLY A 84 23.19 -9.41 8.23
C GLY A 84 24.36 -8.92 9.08
N ALA A 85 24.07 -8.05 10.04
CA ALA A 85 24.98 -7.81 11.15
C ALA A 85 24.80 -8.91 12.22
N GLU A 86 25.87 -9.26 12.93
CA GLU A 86 25.82 -10.20 14.05
C GLU A 86 25.43 -9.49 15.36
N GLY A 87 24.80 -10.23 16.28
CA GLY A 87 24.47 -9.77 17.63
C GLY A 87 23.00 -9.43 17.86
N ASP A 88 22.63 -9.32 19.13
CA ASP A 88 21.23 -9.11 19.57
C ASP A 88 20.81 -7.62 19.55
N ILE A 89 21.77 -6.70 19.44
CA ILE A 89 21.54 -5.25 19.49
C ILE A 89 21.84 -4.64 18.13
N TYR A 90 20.79 -4.08 17.51
CA TYR A 90 20.90 -3.41 16.22
C TYR A 90 21.80 -2.18 16.30
N GLN A 91 22.77 -2.09 15.39
CA GLN A 91 23.68 -0.94 15.29
C GLN A 91 23.03 0.14 14.42
N TRP A 92 22.50 1.19 15.05
CA TRP A 92 21.87 2.29 14.35
C TRP A 92 22.84 3.04 13.45
N VAL A 93 22.46 3.23 12.19
CA VAL A 93 23.25 3.99 11.21
C VAL A 93 22.66 5.39 11.10
N GLU A 94 23.33 6.40 11.67
CA GLU A 94 22.82 7.78 11.74
C GLU A 94 22.43 8.36 10.37
N LYS A 95 23.19 8.04 9.32
CA LYS A 95 22.92 8.50 7.94
C LYS A 95 21.80 7.75 7.22
N SER A 96 21.25 6.69 7.83
CA SER A 96 20.20 5.89 7.19
C SER A 96 18.93 6.71 7.02
N THR A 97 18.37 6.74 5.82
CA THR A 97 17.08 7.39 5.58
C THR A 97 15.90 6.41 5.67
N TYR A 98 16.15 5.14 5.99
CA TYR A 98 15.14 4.08 6.07
C TYR A 98 14.90 3.54 7.49
N VAL A 99 15.97 3.39 8.27
CA VAL A 99 15.93 2.82 9.62
C VAL A 99 16.60 3.80 10.57
N GLN A 100 15.86 4.31 11.55
CA GLN A 100 16.33 5.27 12.55
C GLN A 100 15.88 4.83 13.94
N GLU A 101 16.68 5.16 14.96
CA GLU A 101 16.30 4.92 16.34
C GLU A 101 15.14 5.84 16.73
N PRO A 102 13.96 5.30 17.06
CA PRO A 102 12.82 6.12 17.40
C PRO A 102 12.94 6.65 18.84
N PRO A 103 12.42 7.84 19.13
CA PRO A 103 12.59 8.49 20.43
C PRO A 103 11.67 7.95 21.54
N PHE A 104 10.93 6.86 21.30
CA PHE A 104 9.83 6.42 22.19
C PHE A 104 10.27 6.05 23.60
N PHE A 105 11.50 5.53 23.74
CA PHE A 105 12.04 5.04 25.01
C PHE A 105 13.16 5.93 25.56
N VAL A 106 13.45 7.05 24.89
CA VAL A 106 14.42 8.03 25.38
C VAL A 106 13.90 8.59 26.70
N ASP A 107 14.75 8.54 27.73
CA ASP A 107 14.43 8.99 29.09
C ASP A 107 13.21 8.30 29.75
N MET A 108 12.83 7.10 29.28
CA MET A 108 11.69 6.37 29.85
C MET A 108 12.01 5.89 31.28
N PRO A 109 11.28 6.35 32.32
CA PRO A 109 11.54 5.93 33.69
C PRO A 109 11.08 4.48 33.92
N LYS A 110 11.77 3.76 34.80
CA LYS A 110 11.38 2.39 35.21
C LYS A 110 9.99 2.33 35.85
N VAL A 111 9.62 3.40 36.56
CA VAL A 111 8.30 3.53 37.19
C VAL A 111 7.56 4.66 36.48
N PRO A 112 6.36 4.40 35.91
CA PRO A 112 5.60 5.43 35.21
C PRO A 112 5.12 6.50 36.19
N ALA A 113 5.14 7.75 35.75
CA ALA A 113 4.53 8.84 36.52
C ALA A 113 3.00 8.67 36.60
N PRO A 114 2.34 9.18 37.64
CA PRO A 114 0.88 9.22 37.71
C PRO A 114 0.27 9.97 36.51
N ILE A 115 -0.89 9.53 36.03
CA ILE A 115 -1.63 10.22 34.97
C ILE A 115 -2.05 11.60 35.47
N GLN A 116 -1.80 12.63 34.65
CA GLN A 116 -2.16 14.01 34.94
C GLN A 116 -3.19 14.54 33.96
N ALA A 117 -4.00 15.51 34.40
CA ALA A 117 -4.93 16.19 33.52
C ALA A 117 -4.17 17.03 32.46
N ILE A 118 -4.61 16.96 31.21
CA ILE A 118 -4.12 17.81 30.14
C ILE A 118 -4.82 19.17 30.25
N GLN A 119 -4.06 20.25 30.46
CA GLN A 119 -4.60 21.62 30.59
C GLN A 119 -4.07 22.51 29.45
N GLY A 120 -4.93 23.36 28.89
CA GLY A 120 -4.53 24.34 27.86
C GLY A 120 -4.17 23.74 26.49
N ALA A 121 -4.58 22.51 26.20
CA ALA A 121 -4.34 21.89 24.89
C ALA A 121 -4.99 22.68 23.76
N ARG A 122 -4.33 22.71 22.59
CA ARG A 122 -4.87 23.30 21.37
C ARG A 122 -5.28 22.21 20.39
N VAL A 123 -6.35 22.46 19.65
CA VAL A 123 -6.80 21.57 18.58
C VAL A 123 -5.83 21.69 17.40
N LEU A 124 -5.06 20.62 17.13
CA LEU A 124 -4.14 20.56 15.98
C LEU A 124 -4.88 20.26 14.67
N VAL A 125 -5.86 19.36 14.73
CA VAL A 125 -6.66 18.91 13.58
C VAL A 125 -8.12 18.80 14.04
N SER A 126 -9.04 19.40 13.27
CA SER A 126 -10.49 19.21 13.44
C SER A 126 -11.04 18.57 12.17
N VAL A 127 -11.71 17.43 12.28
CA VAL A 127 -12.14 16.61 11.13
C VAL A 127 -13.57 16.12 11.33
N GLY A 128 -14.24 15.82 10.22
CA GLY A 128 -15.57 15.19 10.23
C GLY A 128 -15.51 13.67 10.29
N ASP A 129 -16.55 13.03 9.78
CA ASP A 129 -16.69 11.58 9.77
C ASP A 129 -15.81 10.88 8.72
N SER A 130 -15.68 9.56 8.85
CA SER A 130 -15.03 8.68 7.87
C SER A 130 -13.55 9.00 7.59
N VAL A 131 -12.84 9.56 8.56
CA VAL A 131 -11.38 9.71 8.51
C VAL A 131 -10.73 8.34 8.65
N THR A 132 -10.24 7.82 7.53
CA THR A 132 -9.48 6.56 7.49
C THR A 132 -8.04 6.74 7.99
N THR A 133 -7.38 5.63 8.33
CA THR A 133 -5.96 5.62 8.69
C THR A 133 -5.05 6.14 7.58
N ASP A 134 -5.44 6.03 6.32
CA ASP A 134 -4.67 6.62 5.20
C ASP A 134 -4.71 8.16 5.21
N HIS A 135 -5.75 8.78 5.77
CA HIS A 135 -5.75 10.23 5.98
C HIS A 135 -4.78 10.64 7.10
N ILE A 136 -4.66 9.80 8.14
CA ILE A 136 -3.82 10.06 9.31
C ILE A 136 -2.35 9.75 9.02
N SER A 137 -2.08 8.64 8.34
CA SER A 137 -0.76 8.10 8.02
C SER A 137 -0.77 7.53 6.59
N PRO A 138 -0.61 8.39 5.57
CA PRO A 138 -0.61 7.95 4.18
C PRO A 138 0.54 6.99 3.93
N ALA A 139 0.33 5.97 3.08
CA ALA A 139 1.38 5.01 2.72
C ALA A 139 1.97 5.26 1.32
N GLY A 140 1.37 6.15 0.54
CA GLY A 140 1.71 6.39 -0.87
C GLY A 140 2.92 7.29 -1.10
N ALA A 141 2.95 7.94 -2.26
CA ALA A 141 4.06 8.78 -2.69
C ALA A 141 4.30 10.00 -1.77
N ILE A 142 5.57 10.36 -1.59
CA ILE A 142 6.00 11.55 -0.85
C ILE A 142 6.17 12.71 -1.85
N LYS A 143 5.51 13.84 -1.62
CA LYS A 143 5.70 15.03 -2.49
C LYS A 143 7.01 15.76 -2.16
N ALA A 144 7.69 16.30 -3.18
CA ALA A 144 8.95 17.04 -3.05
C ALA A 144 8.84 18.30 -2.16
N ASP A 145 7.69 18.96 -2.18
CA ASP A 145 7.39 20.16 -1.39
C ASP A 145 6.78 19.85 -0.02
N SER A 146 6.57 18.57 0.33
CA SER A 146 6.08 18.18 1.65
C SER A 146 7.19 18.27 2.72
N PRO A 147 6.86 18.39 4.02
CA PRO A 147 7.86 18.36 5.09
C PRO A 147 8.77 17.12 5.02
N ALA A 148 8.22 15.95 4.68
CA ALA A 148 9.00 14.72 4.51
C ALA A 148 9.91 14.78 3.28
N GLY A 149 9.44 15.32 2.16
CA GLY A 149 10.24 15.50 0.94
C GLY A 149 11.40 16.48 1.14
N LEU A 150 11.17 17.58 1.85
CA LEU A 150 12.22 18.55 2.20
C LEU A 150 13.26 17.92 3.14
N PHE A 151 12.83 17.13 4.12
CA PHE A 151 13.74 16.38 4.98
C PHE A 151 14.61 15.39 4.20
N LEU A 152 14.03 14.62 3.29
CA LEU A 152 14.76 13.65 2.46
C LEU A 152 15.80 14.35 1.56
N GLN A 153 15.43 15.47 0.94
CA GLN A 153 16.36 16.28 0.13
C GLN A 153 17.50 16.86 0.96
N ALA A 154 17.22 17.38 2.16
CA ALA A 154 18.24 17.87 3.08
C ALA A 154 19.22 16.76 3.52
N ASN A 155 18.79 15.50 3.46
CA ASN A 155 19.62 14.32 3.73
C ASN A 155 20.17 13.66 2.44
N GLY A 156 20.17 14.38 1.31
CA GLY A 156 20.80 13.95 0.06
C GLY A 156 20.00 12.96 -0.79
N VAL A 157 18.74 12.69 -0.46
CA VAL A 157 17.87 11.80 -1.24
C VAL A 157 17.19 12.60 -2.35
N LYS A 158 17.32 12.16 -3.60
CA LYS A 158 16.66 12.80 -4.74
C LYS A 158 15.17 12.44 -4.77
N PRO A 159 14.29 13.29 -5.33
CA PRO A 159 12.85 13.00 -5.42
C PRO A 159 12.50 11.66 -6.07
N ALA A 160 13.27 11.22 -7.08
CA ALA A 160 13.08 9.91 -7.72
C ALA A 160 13.33 8.73 -6.76
N ASP A 161 14.13 8.94 -5.71
CA ASP A 161 14.57 7.93 -4.75
C ASP A 161 13.80 8.02 -3.42
N PHE A 162 12.77 8.87 -3.33
CA PHE A 162 11.96 9.00 -2.10
C PHE A 162 11.29 7.71 -1.70
N ASN A 163 10.90 6.88 -2.68
CA ASN A 163 10.06 5.72 -2.50
C ASN A 163 8.68 6.16 -1.92
N SER A 164 8.05 5.37 -1.05
CA SER A 164 6.74 5.68 -0.47
C SER A 164 6.82 5.96 1.03
N TYR A 165 5.80 6.58 1.62
CA TYR A 165 5.70 6.66 3.08
C TYR A 165 5.70 5.26 3.71
N GLY A 166 5.05 4.28 3.06
CA GLY A 166 5.04 2.88 3.52
C GLY A 166 6.44 2.27 3.62
N SER A 167 7.33 2.56 2.66
CA SER A 167 8.71 2.06 2.70
C SER A 167 9.58 2.78 3.74
N ARG A 168 9.14 3.93 4.27
CA ARG A 168 9.88 4.74 5.24
C ARG A 168 9.44 4.51 6.69
N ARG A 169 8.63 3.48 6.96
CA ARG A 169 8.08 3.17 8.29
C ARG A 169 9.13 2.90 9.38
N GLY A 170 10.34 2.51 9.00
CA GLY A 170 11.47 2.39 9.94
C GLY A 170 12.10 3.72 10.35
N ASN A 171 11.62 4.86 9.83
CA ASN A 171 12.17 6.18 10.08
C ASN A 171 11.08 7.13 10.63
N ASP A 172 11.01 7.27 11.95
CA ASP A 172 10.04 8.12 12.65
C ASP A 172 10.11 9.59 12.19
N ARG A 173 11.31 10.07 11.83
CA ARG A 173 11.52 11.45 11.35
C ARG A 173 10.80 11.70 10.03
N VAL A 174 10.68 10.68 9.17
CA VAL A 174 9.88 10.76 7.93
C VAL A 174 8.39 10.58 8.25
N MET A 175 8.06 9.60 9.09
CA MET A 175 6.67 9.25 9.38
C MET A 175 5.92 10.36 10.11
N THR A 176 6.53 11.01 11.10
CA THR A 176 5.94 12.17 11.80
C THR A 176 5.68 13.35 10.86
N ARG A 177 6.55 13.56 9.87
CA ARG A 177 6.36 14.56 8.79
C ARG A 177 5.30 14.15 7.77
N GLY A 178 4.95 12.86 7.72
CA GLY A 178 3.87 12.31 6.91
C GLY A 178 2.51 12.29 7.62
N THR A 179 2.49 12.43 8.94
CA THR A 179 1.25 12.44 9.72
C THR A 179 0.35 13.59 9.28
N PHE A 180 -0.91 13.27 8.95
CA PHE A 180 -1.90 14.17 8.37
C PHE A 180 -1.51 14.83 7.03
N ALA A 181 -0.49 14.30 6.33
CA ALA A 181 -0.02 14.85 5.05
C ALA A 181 -0.86 14.37 3.83
N ASN A 182 -1.93 13.61 4.06
CA ASN A 182 -2.79 13.17 2.97
C ASN A 182 -3.50 14.38 2.35
N ILE A 183 -3.33 14.56 1.03
CA ILE A 183 -3.89 15.67 0.27
C ILE A 183 -5.42 15.73 0.26
N ARG A 184 -6.09 14.66 0.69
CA ARG A 184 -7.56 14.57 0.79
C ARG A 184 -8.08 14.79 2.21
N LEU A 185 -7.21 14.99 3.19
CA LEU A 185 -7.62 15.32 4.56
C LEU A 185 -8.33 16.69 4.57
N LYS A 186 -9.58 16.72 5.05
CA LYS A 186 -10.36 17.95 5.19
C LYS A 186 -10.30 18.44 6.62
N ASN A 187 -9.49 19.48 6.88
CA ASN A 187 -9.37 20.10 8.19
C ASN A 187 -10.39 21.24 8.34
N LEU A 188 -11.34 21.12 9.27
CA LEU A 188 -12.38 22.10 9.54
C LEU A 188 -11.85 23.43 10.10
N LEU A 189 -10.59 23.45 10.58
CA LEU A 189 -9.92 24.68 11.01
C LEU A 189 -9.46 25.56 9.83
N CYS A 190 -9.31 24.99 8.63
CA CYS A 190 -8.85 25.69 7.43
C CYS A 190 -9.80 25.34 6.27
N PRO A 191 -10.90 26.10 6.06
CA PRO A 191 -11.85 25.84 4.98
C PRO A 191 -11.25 26.23 3.62
N GLY A 192 -10.38 25.35 3.10
CA GLY A 192 -9.77 25.39 1.76
C GLY A 192 -9.90 24.04 1.05
#